data_AF-A0A832VKZ4-F1
#
_entry.id   AF-A0A832VKZ4-F1
#
_cell.length_a   1.000
_cell.length_b   1.000
_cell.length_c   1.000
_cell.angle_alpha   90.00
_cell.angle_beta   90.00
_cell.angle_gamma   90.00
#
_symmetry.space_group_name_H-M   'P 1'
#
loop_
_entity.id
_entity.type
_entity.pdbx_description
1 polymer ?
#
loop_
_entity_poly.entity_id
_entity_poly.type
_entity_poly.pdbx_seq_one_letter_code
_entity_poly.pdbx_strand_id
1 'polypeptide(L)'
;MFRIRLVEQPMPTGSKDTDVLLEWLIDSLSLVRRKAETWGPSDEPSALHRMFREALLAAPLQGWNTRELGDACGLSQTAMHNQMARLRESGLVASELDGRWHIHVLRGGSMSNAVELVSVQARKILEMRLAELSALIEDSNERMKTPIEEEDLALKINISEPGATANNQDRIDALLNDLGLNGERAKKGDYLARKVFLELAQSHNAITMLALADRFDETRSRIQRTLERMREVGIIERVAMPERIAQDVFAGLMRQYDARGEEWLMNRGGVGRLPESVSKKLISDVKKKKLSIEKVENNLADVPLDNQKLLLNTLGGRMPYGFRIAGKTGTEMSEKILNRCDRTLRRLRTVAKRLDESLQV
;
A
#
# COMPACT_ATOMS: atom_id res chain seq x y z
N MET A 1 1.87 9.35 22.48
CA MET A 1 1.24 9.83 21.24
C MET A 1 0.72 8.59 20.51
N PHE A 2 -0.52 8.61 20.07
CA PHE A 2 -1.12 7.45 19.42
C PHE A 2 -0.45 7.18 18.07
N ARG A 3 -0.11 5.92 17.85
CA ARG A 3 0.50 5.42 16.63
C ARG A 3 0.15 3.95 16.42
N ILE A 4 -0.40 3.66 15.26
CA ILE A 4 -0.76 2.31 14.85
C ILE A 4 -0.33 2.06 13.41
N ARG A 5 -0.03 0.81 13.09
CA ARG A 5 0.09 0.35 11.71
C ARG A 5 -1.04 -0.63 11.45
N LEU A 6 -1.83 -0.36 10.43
CA LEU A 6 -2.88 -1.25 9.97
C LEU A 6 -2.42 -1.98 8.73
N VAL A 7 -2.62 -3.30 8.74
CA VAL A 7 -2.43 -4.18 7.59
C VAL A 7 -3.73 -4.93 7.38
N GLU A 8 -4.28 -4.84 6.18
CA GLU A 8 -5.45 -5.61 5.81
C GLU A 8 -5.05 -7.08 5.63
N GLN A 9 -5.65 -7.93 6.46
CA GLN A 9 -5.51 -9.37 6.38
C GLN A 9 -6.84 -10.02 5.94
N PRO A 10 -6.79 -11.16 5.23
CA PRO A 10 -7.99 -11.97 5.01
C PRO A 10 -8.54 -12.42 6.36
N MET A 11 -9.86 -12.30 6.56
CA MET A 11 -10.48 -12.62 7.85
C MET A 11 -10.39 -14.12 8.15
N PRO A 12 -10.10 -14.55 9.40
CA PRO A 12 -10.09 -15.96 9.80
C PRO A 12 -11.54 -16.45 9.94
N THR A 13 -12.19 -16.66 8.80
CA THR A 13 -13.62 -16.92 8.73
C THR A 13 -13.95 -18.27 9.36
N GLY A 14 -14.88 -18.29 10.31
CA GLY A 14 -15.33 -19.51 10.99
C GLY A 14 -14.45 -19.96 12.17
N SER A 15 -13.26 -19.38 12.35
CA SER A 15 -12.42 -19.72 13.52
C SER A 15 -13.02 -19.19 14.82
N LYS A 16 -12.99 -20.04 15.85
CA LYS A 16 -13.23 -19.71 17.27
C LYS A 16 -12.01 -19.98 18.14
N ASP A 17 -10.91 -20.42 17.52
CA ASP A 17 -9.66 -20.71 18.22
C ASP A 17 -9.04 -19.38 18.69
N THR A 18 -8.84 -19.27 20.00
CA THR A 18 -8.30 -18.07 20.64
C THR A 18 -6.96 -17.66 20.03
N ASP A 19 -6.05 -18.60 19.82
CA ASP A 19 -4.69 -18.31 19.40
C ASP A 19 -4.68 -17.84 17.93
N VAL A 20 -5.50 -18.47 17.08
CA VAL A 20 -5.69 -18.03 15.68
C VAL A 20 -6.25 -16.60 15.62
N LEU A 21 -7.25 -16.29 16.45
CA LEU A 21 -7.89 -14.96 16.47
C LEU A 21 -6.95 -13.88 17.02
N LEU A 22 -6.23 -14.19 18.10
CA LEU A 22 -5.26 -13.29 18.71
C LEU A 22 -4.10 -12.99 17.75
N GLU A 23 -3.57 -14.03 17.11
CA GLU A 23 -2.46 -13.85 16.18
C GLU A 23 -2.87 -13.02 14.96
N TRP A 24 -4.06 -13.26 14.43
CA TRP A 24 -4.60 -12.44 13.35
C TRP A 24 -4.69 -10.96 13.74
N LEU A 25 -5.08 -10.64 14.99
CA LEU A 25 -5.10 -9.25 15.48
C LEU A 25 -3.69 -8.66 15.56
N ILE A 26 -2.72 -9.43 16.09
CA ILE A 26 -1.31 -9.02 16.19
C ILE A 26 -0.74 -8.69 14.81
N ASP A 27 -1.01 -9.53 13.81
CA ASP A 27 -0.56 -9.36 12.43
C ASP A 27 -1.28 -8.19 11.74
N SER A 28 -2.60 -8.06 11.91
CA SER A 28 -3.39 -6.95 11.34
C SER A 28 -3.00 -5.58 11.91
N LEU A 29 -2.50 -5.55 13.15
CA LEU A 29 -1.98 -4.36 13.83
C LEU A 29 -0.46 -4.22 13.68
N SER A 30 0.19 -5.13 12.95
CA SER A 30 1.63 -5.20 12.71
C SER A 30 2.48 -4.99 13.98
N LEU A 31 2.07 -5.55 15.11
CA LEU A 31 2.73 -5.33 16.40
C LEU A 31 4.11 -6.04 16.48
N VAL A 32 4.26 -7.14 15.73
CA VAL A 32 5.53 -7.86 15.57
C VAL A 32 6.20 -7.44 14.26
N ARG A 33 7.49 -7.07 14.35
CA ARG A 33 8.31 -6.80 13.15
C ARG A 33 8.84 -8.13 12.62
N ARG A 34 8.17 -8.69 11.61
CA ARG A 34 8.43 -9.95 10.88
C ARG A 34 7.86 -11.20 11.54
N LYS A 35 6.99 -11.86 10.80
CA LYS A 35 6.96 -13.32 10.71
C LYS A 35 7.56 -13.73 9.37
N ALA A 36 8.27 -14.86 9.33
CA ALA A 36 8.53 -15.54 8.07
C ALA A 36 7.17 -15.88 7.42
N GLU A 37 7.12 -15.96 6.09
CA GLU A 37 5.90 -16.09 5.27
C GLU A 37 5.06 -17.38 5.51
N THR A 38 5.43 -18.18 6.50
CA THR A 38 4.77 -19.44 6.82
C THR A 38 4.51 -19.46 8.32
N TRP A 39 3.24 -19.33 8.71
CA TRP A 39 2.79 -19.80 10.02
C TRP A 39 2.38 -21.26 9.83
N GLY A 40 3.23 -22.17 10.29
CA GLY A 40 2.85 -23.57 10.47
C GLY A 40 2.16 -23.75 11.83
N PRO A 41 1.29 -24.75 12.01
CA PRO A 41 0.74 -25.11 13.32
C PRO A 41 1.80 -25.49 14.38
N SER A 42 3.09 -25.54 14.00
CA SER A 42 4.23 -25.88 14.84
C SER A 42 5.13 -24.68 15.23
N ASP A 43 4.80 -23.46 14.82
CA ASP A 43 5.63 -22.28 15.16
C ASP A 43 5.32 -21.77 16.57
N GLU A 44 6.37 -21.51 17.36
CA GLU A 44 6.20 -20.96 18.71
C GLU A 44 5.43 -19.63 18.70
N PRO A 45 4.47 -19.42 19.62
CA PRO A 45 3.75 -18.17 19.75
C PRO A 45 4.72 -17.00 19.95
N SER A 46 4.43 -15.86 19.30
CA SER A 46 5.23 -14.66 19.49
C SER A 46 5.22 -14.22 20.96
N ALA A 47 6.26 -13.50 21.39
CA ALA A 47 6.30 -13.02 22.76
C ALA A 47 5.12 -12.11 23.14
N LEU A 48 4.59 -11.35 22.16
CA LEU A 48 3.36 -10.57 22.34
C LEU A 48 2.14 -11.48 22.50
N HIS A 49 2.07 -12.56 21.72
CA HIS A 49 1.01 -13.55 21.83
C HIS A 49 0.95 -14.13 23.24
N ARG A 50 2.08 -14.65 23.76
CA ARG A 50 2.17 -15.18 25.13
C ARG A 50 1.72 -14.15 26.16
N MET A 51 2.20 -12.92 26.04
CA MET A 51 1.84 -11.85 26.97
C MET A 51 0.36 -11.48 26.95
N PHE A 52 -0.29 -11.48 25.78
CA PHE A 52 -1.74 -11.33 25.73
C PHE A 52 -2.42 -12.53 26.38
N ARG A 53 -2.04 -13.76 26.01
CA ARG A 53 -2.70 -14.97 26.47
C ARG A 53 -2.57 -15.21 27.98
N GLU A 54 -1.37 -15.05 28.52
CA GLU A 54 -1.03 -15.41 29.91
C GLU A 54 -1.29 -14.28 30.90
N ALA A 55 -1.35 -13.02 30.45
CA ALA A 55 -1.55 -11.86 31.33
C ALA A 55 -2.74 -10.99 30.91
N LEU A 56 -2.64 -10.26 29.79
CA LEU A 56 -3.58 -9.17 29.48
C LEU A 56 -5.00 -9.64 29.12
N LEU A 57 -5.19 -10.85 28.62
CA LEU A 57 -6.50 -11.46 28.36
C LEU A 57 -6.99 -12.28 29.54
N ALA A 58 -6.07 -12.93 30.27
CA ALA A 58 -6.41 -13.74 31.44
C ALA A 58 -6.92 -12.88 32.61
N ALA A 59 -6.31 -11.71 32.83
CA ALA A 59 -6.71 -10.77 33.86
C ALA A 59 -6.62 -9.31 33.36
N PRO A 60 -7.58 -8.85 32.54
CA PRO A 60 -7.52 -7.58 31.80
C PRO A 60 -7.32 -6.32 32.64
N LEU A 61 -7.82 -6.33 33.88
CA LEU A 61 -7.81 -5.18 34.80
C LEU A 61 -6.99 -5.43 36.08
N GLN A 62 -6.23 -6.53 36.17
CA GLN A 62 -5.43 -6.84 37.36
C GLN A 62 -4.35 -5.78 37.63
N GLY A 63 -3.86 -5.12 36.58
CA GLY A 63 -2.73 -4.21 36.65
C GLY A 63 -1.43 -4.98 36.70
N TRP A 64 -0.58 -4.78 35.70
CA TRP A 64 0.69 -5.48 35.58
C TRP A 64 1.84 -4.49 35.47
N ASN A 65 2.87 -4.62 36.29
CA ASN A 65 4.10 -3.88 36.06
C ASN A 65 5.02 -4.62 35.07
N THR A 66 5.99 -3.92 34.49
CA THR A 66 6.94 -4.48 33.51
C THR A 66 7.71 -5.69 34.04
N ARG A 67 7.94 -5.77 35.36
CA ARG A 67 8.65 -6.88 35.98
C ARG A 67 7.79 -8.14 36.01
N GLU A 68 6.58 -8.03 36.52
CA GLU A 68 5.61 -9.13 36.57
C GLU A 68 5.31 -9.68 35.17
N LEU A 69 5.13 -8.81 34.18
CA LEU A 69 4.97 -9.24 32.79
C LEU A 69 6.22 -9.97 32.27
N GLY A 70 7.41 -9.46 32.60
CA GLY A 70 8.68 -10.08 32.19
C GLY A 70 8.84 -11.49 32.76
N ASP A 71 8.53 -11.65 34.05
CA ASP A 71 8.60 -12.92 34.77
C ASP A 71 7.53 -13.91 34.26
N ALA A 72 6.31 -13.44 33.97
CA ALA A 72 5.22 -14.27 33.44
C ALA A 72 5.48 -14.75 32.01
N CYS A 73 6.01 -13.88 31.14
CA CYS A 73 6.10 -14.15 29.69
C CYS A 73 7.50 -14.65 29.24
N GLY A 74 8.44 -14.76 30.18
CA GLY A 74 9.84 -15.13 29.91
C GLY A 74 10.61 -14.10 29.08
N LEU A 75 10.34 -12.81 29.26
CA LEU A 75 10.97 -11.72 28.49
C LEU A 75 11.91 -10.87 29.35
N SER A 76 13.00 -10.39 28.73
CA SER A 76 13.89 -9.42 29.37
C SER A 76 13.18 -8.08 29.60
N GLN A 77 13.62 -7.34 30.62
CA GLN A 77 13.07 -6.01 30.95
C GLN A 77 13.08 -5.05 29.75
N THR A 78 14.19 -5.02 29.00
CA THR A 78 14.32 -4.16 27.80
C THR A 78 13.35 -4.58 26.70
N ALA A 79 13.17 -5.88 26.47
CA ALA A 79 12.22 -6.38 25.48
C ALA A 79 10.79 -6.01 25.90
N MET A 80 10.44 -6.20 27.17
CA MET A 80 9.12 -5.87 27.70
C MET A 80 8.80 -4.39 27.61
N HIS A 81 9.76 -3.52 27.98
CA HIS A 81 9.61 -2.07 27.86
C HIS A 81 9.28 -1.64 26.42
N ASN A 82 10.00 -2.20 25.43
CA ASN A 82 9.75 -1.91 24.02
C ASN A 82 8.37 -2.41 23.55
N GLN A 83 7.91 -3.57 24.02
CA GLN A 83 6.57 -4.07 23.69
C GLN A 83 5.47 -3.22 24.34
N MET A 84 5.62 -2.84 25.61
CA MET A 84 4.67 -1.98 26.30
C MET A 84 4.62 -0.57 25.70
N ALA A 85 5.75 -0.02 25.25
CA ALA A 85 5.75 1.23 24.51
C ALA A 85 4.88 1.13 23.26
N ARG A 86 5.05 0.08 22.44
CA ARG A 86 4.24 -0.16 21.24
C ARG A 86 2.77 -0.36 21.53
N LEU A 87 2.42 -1.15 22.55
CA LEU A 87 1.03 -1.40 22.91
C LEU A 87 0.33 -0.15 23.44
N ARG A 88 1.02 0.67 24.23
CA ARG A 88 0.51 1.98 24.66
C ARG A 88 0.33 2.94 23.49
N GLU A 89 1.32 3.02 22.60
CA GLU A 89 1.23 3.84 21.38
C GLU A 89 0.08 3.39 20.49
N SER A 90 -0.14 2.08 20.31
CA SER A 90 -1.26 1.55 19.53
C SER A 90 -2.63 1.79 20.18
N GLY A 91 -2.64 2.18 21.46
CA GLY A 91 -3.86 2.41 22.24
C GLY A 91 -4.52 1.15 22.77
N LEU A 92 -3.91 -0.04 22.64
CA LEU A 92 -4.44 -1.31 23.19
C LEU A 92 -4.25 -1.42 24.71
N VAL A 93 -3.18 -0.84 25.25
CA VAL A 93 -2.85 -0.90 26.67
C VAL A 93 -2.94 0.51 27.26
N ALA A 94 -3.62 0.64 28.39
CA ALA A 94 -3.57 1.84 29.21
C ALA A 94 -2.48 1.69 30.28
N SER A 95 -1.94 2.81 30.74
CA SER A 95 -1.01 2.79 31.86
C SER A 95 -1.26 3.95 32.80
N GLU A 96 -1.18 3.67 34.09
CA GLU A 96 -1.13 4.67 35.15
C GLU A 96 0.20 4.59 35.91
N LEU A 97 0.55 5.68 36.61
CA LEU A 97 1.72 5.70 37.47
C LEU A 97 1.27 5.37 38.89
N ASP A 98 1.77 4.26 39.44
CA ASP A 98 1.61 3.91 40.84
C ASP A 98 2.99 3.94 41.53
N GLY A 99 3.22 4.98 42.33
CA GLY A 99 4.53 5.29 42.90
C GLY A 99 5.60 5.51 41.82
N ARG A 100 6.54 4.56 41.70
CA ARG A 100 7.64 4.59 40.70
C ARG A 100 7.40 3.65 39.52
N TRP A 101 6.29 2.93 39.50
CA TRP A 101 6.02 1.90 38.52
C TRP A 101 4.89 2.32 37.59
N HIS A 102 5.05 1.96 36.31
CA HIS A 102 3.92 2.00 35.39
C HIS A 102 3.13 0.71 35.55
N ILE A 103 1.84 0.85 35.85
CA ILE A 103 0.89 -0.27 35.92
C ILE A 103 0.12 -0.30 34.61
N HIS A 104 0.13 -1.47 33.95
CA HIS A 104 -0.44 -1.68 32.63
C HIS A 104 -1.70 -2.53 32.69
N VAL A 105 -2.73 -2.13 31.95
CA VAL A 105 -3.99 -2.88 31.82
C VAL A 105 -4.44 -2.93 30.37
N LEU A 106 -5.22 -3.96 30.01
CA LEU A 106 -5.90 -4.00 28.72
C LEU A 106 -6.95 -2.88 28.69
N ARG A 107 -6.81 -1.94 27.74
CA ARG A 107 -7.64 -0.73 27.70
C ARG A 107 -9.11 -1.11 27.53
N GLY A 108 -9.96 -0.63 28.44
CA GLY A 108 -11.40 -0.94 28.39
C GLY A 108 -11.78 -2.33 28.89
N GLY A 109 -10.83 -3.09 29.45
CA GLY A 109 -11.10 -4.36 30.16
C GLY A 109 -11.38 -5.58 29.28
N SER A 110 -11.37 -5.44 27.96
CA SER A 110 -11.49 -6.56 27.01
C SER A 110 -10.82 -6.20 25.69
N MET A 111 -10.57 -7.18 24.81
CA MET A 111 -9.98 -6.90 23.51
C MET A 111 -10.97 -6.14 22.62
N SER A 112 -12.27 -6.47 22.67
CA SER A 112 -13.31 -5.77 21.90
C SER A 112 -13.34 -4.28 22.22
N ASN A 113 -13.28 -3.92 23.50
CA ASN A 113 -13.33 -2.53 23.95
C ASN A 113 -12.03 -1.80 23.59
N ALA A 114 -10.87 -2.43 23.76
CA ALA A 114 -9.59 -1.88 23.35
C ALA A 114 -9.61 -1.56 21.85
N VAL A 115 -10.01 -2.53 21.02
CA VAL A 115 -10.04 -2.37 19.56
C VAL A 115 -11.10 -1.36 19.11
N GLU A 116 -12.24 -1.23 19.77
CA GLU A 116 -13.23 -0.19 19.46
C GLU A 116 -12.63 1.21 19.69
N LEU A 117 -12.00 1.44 20.86
CA LEU A 117 -11.36 2.71 21.18
C LEU A 117 -10.23 3.05 20.20
N VAL A 118 -9.40 2.06 19.86
CA VAL A 118 -8.36 2.18 18.84
C VAL A 118 -8.96 2.52 17.48
N SER A 119 -10.06 1.88 17.09
CA SER A 119 -10.71 2.10 15.80
C SER A 119 -11.24 3.53 15.67
N VAL A 120 -11.92 4.04 16.69
CA VAL A 120 -12.43 5.42 16.71
C VAL A 120 -11.28 6.42 16.64
N GLN A 121 -10.24 6.24 17.46
CA GLN A 121 -9.07 7.12 17.48
C GLN A 121 -8.32 7.10 16.15
N ALA A 122 -8.03 5.91 15.61
CA ALA A 122 -7.35 5.72 14.33
C ALA A 122 -8.13 6.37 13.18
N ARG A 123 -9.45 6.15 13.12
CA ARG A 123 -10.30 6.73 12.07
C ARG A 123 -10.25 8.26 12.12
N LYS A 124 -10.36 8.85 13.32
CA LYS A 124 -10.37 10.30 13.45
C LYS A 124 -9.02 10.94 13.12
N ILE A 125 -7.92 10.32 13.54
CA ILE A 125 -6.58 10.79 13.19
C ILE A 125 -6.35 10.70 11.69
N LEU A 126 -6.75 9.59 11.07
CA LEU A 126 -6.59 9.41 9.63
C LEU A 126 -7.37 10.47 8.84
N GLU A 127 -8.61 10.81 9.24
CA GLU A 127 -9.35 11.93 8.62
C GLU A 127 -8.56 13.23 8.63
N MET A 128 -8.00 13.60 9.79
CA MET A 128 -7.21 14.83 9.92
C MET A 128 -5.98 14.79 9.01
N ARG A 129 -5.29 13.65 8.94
CA ARG A 129 -4.09 13.51 8.09
C ARG A 129 -4.42 13.54 6.61
N LEU A 130 -5.51 12.89 6.20
CA LEU A 130 -5.94 12.89 4.83
C LEU A 130 -6.44 14.27 4.39
N ALA A 131 -7.04 15.07 5.28
CA ALA A 131 -7.37 16.45 4.98
C ALA A 131 -6.12 17.30 4.67
N GLU A 132 -5.04 17.16 5.46
CA GLU A 132 -3.75 17.80 5.18
C GLU A 132 -3.15 17.33 3.84
N LEU A 133 -3.22 16.02 3.56
CA LEU A 133 -2.68 15.44 2.32
C LEU A 133 -3.48 15.85 1.08
N SER A 134 -4.81 15.87 1.21
CA SER A 134 -5.76 16.24 0.16
C SER A 134 -5.54 17.66 -0.34
N ALA A 135 -5.21 18.59 0.55
CA ALA A 135 -4.96 19.99 0.21
C ALA A 135 -3.74 20.21 -0.69
N LEU A 136 -2.87 19.20 -0.83
CA LEU A 136 -1.67 19.26 -1.68
C LEU A 136 -1.93 18.76 -3.11
N ILE A 137 -3.10 18.20 -3.38
CA ILE A 137 -3.43 17.56 -4.67
C ILE A 137 -4.15 18.55 -5.57
N GLU A 138 -3.66 18.70 -6.79
CA GLU A 138 -4.34 19.47 -7.82
C GLU A 138 -5.47 18.64 -8.45
N ASP A 139 -6.64 19.27 -8.57
CA ASP A 139 -7.82 18.66 -9.17
C ASP A 139 -7.62 18.42 -10.66
N SER A 140 -8.01 17.24 -11.15
CA SER A 140 -7.86 16.89 -12.55
C SER A 140 -8.87 15.85 -13.00
N ASN A 141 -9.77 16.26 -13.90
CA ASN A 141 -10.66 15.33 -14.59
C ASN A 141 -9.90 14.44 -15.59
N GLU A 142 -8.84 14.98 -16.19
CA GLU A 142 -8.00 14.32 -17.20
C GLU A 142 -7.29 13.10 -16.63
N ARG A 143 -6.86 13.19 -15.37
CA ARG A 143 -6.13 12.12 -14.66
C ARG A 143 -6.85 10.79 -14.71
N MET A 144 -8.18 10.77 -14.73
CA MET A 144 -9.00 9.55 -14.65
C MET A 144 -9.53 9.04 -16.00
N LYS A 145 -9.06 9.57 -17.13
CA LYS A 145 -9.50 9.15 -18.48
C LYS A 145 -9.36 7.66 -18.74
N THR A 146 -8.18 7.10 -18.44
CA THR A 146 -7.95 5.66 -18.57
C THR A 146 -8.49 4.95 -17.31
N PRO A 147 -9.39 3.96 -17.44
CA PRO A 147 -9.83 3.18 -16.28
C PRO A 147 -8.67 2.36 -15.70
N ILE A 148 -8.73 2.12 -14.39
CA ILE A 148 -7.78 1.22 -13.73
C ILE A 148 -8.10 -0.24 -14.12
N GLU A 149 -7.08 -1.06 -14.33
CA GLU A 149 -7.22 -2.52 -14.38
C GLU A 149 -7.30 -3.00 -12.92
N GLU A 150 -8.34 -3.75 -12.54
CA GLU A 150 -8.56 -4.16 -11.15
C GLU A 150 -7.29 -4.77 -10.54
N GLU A 151 -6.85 -4.20 -9.41
CA GLU A 151 -5.71 -4.68 -8.66
C GLU A 151 -6.04 -4.67 -7.16
N ASP A 152 -6.23 -5.86 -6.58
CA ASP A 152 -6.56 -6.02 -5.18
C ASP A 152 -5.30 -5.98 -4.33
N LEU A 153 -4.89 -4.76 -3.95
CA LEU A 153 -3.82 -4.56 -2.97
C LEU A 153 -4.42 -4.50 -1.57
N ALA A 154 -3.86 -5.29 -0.65
CA ALA A 154 -4.15 -5.16 0.77
C ALA A 154 -3.73 -3.78 1.29
N LEU A 155 -4.61 -3.14 2.08
CA LEU A 155 -4.26 -1.87 2.74
C LEU A 155 -3.08 -2.07 3.68
N LYS A 156 -2.09 -1.16 3.61
CA LYS A 156 -1.06 -1.04 4.63
C LYS A 156 -0.75 0.43 4.87
N ILE A 157 -1.02 0.89 6.08
CA ILE A 157 -0.96 2.32 6.42
C ILE A 157 -0.50 2.51 7.87
N ASN A 158 0.35 3.52 8.11
CA ASN A 158 0.57 4.01 9.46
C ASN A 158 -0.40 5.15 9.75
N ILE A 159 -0.95 5.17 10.96
CA ILE A 159 -1.81 6.25 11.45
C ILE A 159 -1.19 6.75 12.73
N SER A 160 -0.75 8.01 12.72
CA SER A 160 -0.05 8.64 13.84
C SER A 160 -0.64 10.01 14.14
N GLU A 161 -0.83 10.33 15.41
CA GLU A 161 -1.18 11.69 15.84
C GLU A 161 -0.11 12.71 15.40
N PRO A 162 -0.50 13.98 15.16
CA PRO A 162 0.44 15.07 14.89
C PRO A 162 1.57 15.17 15.92
N GLY A 163 2.77 14.80 15.48
CA GLY A 163 4.00 14.95 16.25
C GLY A 163 4.58 16.36 16.19
N ALA A 164 5.56 16.61 17.07
CA ALA A 164 6.45 17.75 16.91
C ALA A 164 7.25 17.61 15.61
N THR A 165 7.31 18.68 14.81
CA THR A 165 8.13 18.70 13.60
C THR A 165 9.61 18.67 13.99
N ALA A 166 10.38 17.75 13.39
CA ALA A 166 11.81 17.67 13.66
C ALA A 166 12.55 18.89 13.06
N ASN A 167 13.68 19.24 13.67
CA ASN A 167 14.54 20.32 13.15
C ASN A 167 14.94 20.02 11.68
N ASN A 168 14.78 21.03 10.81
CA ASN A 168 15.02 20.97 9.36
C ASN A 168 14.03 20.09 8.55
N GLN A 169 12.86 19.77 9.10
CA GLN A 169 11.74 19.21 8.36
C GLN A 169 10.58 20.19 8.37
N ASP A 170 9.73 20.14 7.34
CA ASP A 170 8.47 20.88 7.34
C ASP A 170 7.28 19.97 7.66
N ARG A 171 6.08 20.56 7.58
CA ARG A 171 4.84 19.85 7.89
C ARG A 171 4.52 18.71 6.93
N ILE A 172 4.91 18.82 5.66
CA ILE A 172 4.67 17.79 4.65
C ILE A 172 5.56 16.58 4.95
N ASP A 173 6.83 16.81 5.32
CA ASP A 173 7.73 15.71 5.68
C ASP A 173 7.21 14.93 6.89
N ALA A 174 6.72 15.64 7.91
CA ALA A 174 6.08 15.01 9.06
C ALA A 174 4.84 14.19 8.64
N LEU A 175 3.96 14.75 7.82
CA LEU A 175 2.76 14.07 7.34
C LEU A 175 3.07 12.76 6.59
N LEU A 176 4.04 12.77 5.67
CA LEU A 176 4.42 11.59 4.90
C LEU A 176 5.07 10.51 5.80
N ASN A 177 5.81 10.93 6.84
CA ASN A 177 6.34 10.03 7.86
C ASN A 177 5.22 9.38 8.70
N ASP A 178 4.25 10.19 9.12
CA ASP A 178 3.13 9.78 9.96
C ASP A 178 2.23 8.75 9.26
N LEU A 179 2.12 8.85 7.93
CA LEU A 179 1.45 7.89 7.04
C LEU A 179 2.34 6.69 6.65
N GLY A 180 3.64 6.72 6.97
CA GLY A 180 4.58 5.62 6.75
C GLY A 180 5.23 5.58 5.36
N LEU A 181 5.12 6.64 4.57
CA LEU A 181 5.52 6.66 3.15
C LEU A 181 7.05 6.71 2.94
N ASN A 182 7.80 7.15 3.95
CA ASN A 182 9.27 7.09 3.94
C ASN A 182 9.82 5.70 4.31
N GLY A 183 8.97 4.78 4.78
CA GLY A 183 9.39 3.47 5.26
C GLY A 183 10.13 3.51 6.60
N GLU A 184 10.54 2.34 7.10
CA GLU A 184 11.12 2.23 8.46
C GLU A 184 12.59 2.62 8.58
N ARG A 185 13.30 2.67 7.44
CA ARG A 185 14.77 2.88 7.38
C ARG A 185 15.14 4.14 6.59
N ALA A 186 14.24 5.12 6.52
CA ALA A 186 14.52 6.38 5.86
C ALA A 186 15.75 7.04 6.50
N LYS A 187 16.71 7.46 5.68
CA LYS A 187 17.86 8.22 6.16
C LYS A 187 17.41 9.65 6.49
N LYS A 188 18.06 10.29 7.45
CA LYS A 188 17.85 11.71 7.71
C LYS A 188 18.16 12.50 6.43
N GLY A 189 17.23 13.36 6.01
CA GLY A 189 17.32 14.13 4.76
C GLY A 189 16.92 13.38 3.49
N ASP A 190 16.36 12.16 3.59
CA ASP A 190 15.75 11.48 2.43
C ASP A 190 14.34 12.03 2.17
N TYR A 191 14.22 12.86 1.13
CA TYR A 191 12.97 13.51 0.72
C TYR A 191 12.33 12.84 -0.50
N LEU A 192 12.71 11.60 -0.85
CA LEU A 192 12.23 10.97 -2.07
C LEU A 192 10.71 10.79 -2.10
N ALA A 193 10.09 10.33 -1.01
CA ALA A 193 8.64 10.17 -0.97
C ALA A 193 7.90 11.51 -1.15
N ARG A 194 8.45 12.59 -0.61
CA ARG A 194 7.94 13.95 -0.81
C ARG A 194 7.99 14.36 -2.27
N LYS A 195 9.17 14.23 -2.91
CA LYS A 195 9.37 14.57 -4.33
C LYS A 195 8.41 13.80 -5.24
N VAL A 196 8.33 12.47 -5.05
CA VAL A 196 7.44 11.60 -5.83
C VAL A 196 5.97 11.96 -5.59
N PHE A 197 5.56 12.19 -4.34
CA PHE A 197 4.18 12.55 -4.03
C PHE A 197 3.78 13.88 -4.68
N LEU A 198 4.57 14.93 -4.50
CA LEU A 198 4.26 16.27 -5.04
C LEU A 198 4.21 16.27 -6.56
N GLU A 199 5.11 15.55 -7.22
CA GLU A 199 5.11 15.38 -8.67
C GLU A 199 3.83 14.70 -9.17
N LEU A 200 3.38 13.64 -8.51
CA LEU A 200 2.12 12.97 -8.87
C LEU A 200 0.90 13.83 -8.52
N ALA A 201 0.96 14.59 -7.43
CA ALA A 201 -0.12 15.46 -6.95
C ALA A 201 -0.38 16.63 -7.91
N GLN A 202 0.66 17.15 -8.57
CA GLN A 202 0.60 18.21 -9.58
C GLN A 202 0.38 17.68 -11.00
N SER A 203 0.50 16.37 -11.22
CA SER A 203 0.34 15.80 -12.55
C SER A 203 -1.13 15.53 -12.89
N HIS A 204 -1.53 15.94 -14.08
CA HIS A 204 -2.81 15.56 -14.69
C HIS A 204 -2.74 14.23 -15.46
N ASN A 205 -1.55 13.66 -15.65
CA ASN A 205 -1.34 12.42 -16.40
C ASN A 205 -0.57 11.38 -15.57
N ALA A 206 -0.66 10.11 -15.96
CA ALA A 206 0.14 9.07 -15.34
C ALA A 206 1.63 9.24 -15.68
N ILE A 207 2.50 9.05 -14.69
CA ILE A 207 3.95 9.19 -14.87
C ILE A 207 4.61 7.82 -14.72
N THR A 208 5.49 7.47 -15.66
CA THR A 208 6.21 6.19 -15.59
C THR A 208 7.28 6.20 -14.50
N MET A 209 7.55 5.02 -13.95
CA MET A 209 8.65 4.84 -12.99
C MET A 209 10.01 5.29 -13.56
N LEU A 210 10.25 5.09 -14.87
CA LEU A 210 11.48 5.52 -15.52
C LEU A 210 11.58 7.05 -15.53
N ALA A 211 10.51 7.75 -15.91
CA ALA A 211 10.49 9.21 -15.90
C ALA A 211 10.72 9.79 -14.51
N LEU A 212 10.18 9.17 -13.46
CA LEU A 212 10.42 9.56 -12.07
C LEU A 212 11.86 9.29 -11.62
N ALA A 213 12.44 8.15 -12.02
CA ALA A 213 13.82 7.79 -11.72
C ALA A 213 14.81 8.78 -12.36
N ASP A 214 14.60 9.10 -13.63
CA ASP A 214 15.44 10.05 -14.37
C ASP A 214 15.28 11.48 -13.81
N ARG A 215 14.06 11.91 -13.49
CA ARG A 215 13.78 13.26 -12.95
C ARG A 215 14.44 13.51 -11.60
N PHE A 216 14.46 12.51 -10.72
CA PHE A 216 14.97 12.67 -9.37
C PHE A 216 16.38 12.17 -9.16
N ASP A 217 17.06 11.74 -10.24
CA ASP A 217 18.39 11.13 -10.19
C ASP A 217 18.46 9.98 -9.17
N GLU A 218 17.49 9.07 -9.27
CA GLU A 218 17.30 7.98 -8.33
C GLU A 218 17.22 6.62 -9.03
N THR A 219 17.61 5.57 -8.31
CA THR A 219 17.51 4.22 -8.87
C THR A 219 16.05 3.81 -9.05
N ARG A 220 15.76 3.06 -10.14
CA ARG A 220 14.42 2.46 -10.37
C ARG A 220 13.91 1.71 -9.15
N SER A 221 14.78 0.98 -8.45
CA SER A 221 14.41 0.22 -7.24
C SER A 221 13.93 1.09 -6.09
N ARG A 222 14.50 2.29 -5.90
CA ARG A 222 14.09 3.21 -4.82
C ARG A 222 12.77 3.90 -5.15
N ILE A 223 12.57 4.29 -6.41
CA ILE A 223 11.29 4.81 -6.91
C ILE A 223 10.21 3.75 -6.77
N GLN A 224 10.46 2.52 -7.23
CA GLN A 224 9.51 1.41 -7.14
C GLN A 224 9.03 1.20 -5.70
N ARG A 225 9.95 1.05 -4.73
CA ARG A 225 9.57 0.87 -3.32
C ARG A 225 8.75 2.04 -2.76
N THR A 226 8.99 3.25 -3.25
CA THR A 226 8.25 4.45 -2.82
C THR A 226 6.84 4.45 -3.39
N LEU A 227 6.70 4.14 -4.68
CA LEU A 227 5.41 3.99 -5.36
C LEU A 227 4.60 2.84 -4.74
N GLU A 228 5.21 1.70 -4.46
CA GLU A 228 4.55 0.56 -3.81
C GLU A 228 3.96 0.94 -2.46
N ARG A 229 4.69 1.65 -1.60
CA ARG A 229 4.13 2.14 -0.31
C ARG A 229 2.94 3.07 -0.51
N MET A 230 3.00 3.98 -1.47
CA MET A 230 1.87 4.87 -1.78
C MET A 230 0.66 4.10 -2.33
N ARG A 231 0.88 3.02 -3.10
CA ARG A 231 -0.16 2.13 -3.62
C ARG A 231 -0.80 1.27 -2.54
N GLU A 232 0.00 0.70 -1.65
CA GLU A 232 -0.47 -0.07 -0.50
C GLU A 232 -1.42 0.78 0.36
N VAL A 233 -1.07 2.04 0.61
CA VAL A 233 -1.94 3.02 1.31
C VAL A 233 -3.19 3.37 0.47
N GLY A 234 -3.06 3.44 -0.85
CA GLY A 234 -4.12 3.83 -1.78
C GLY A 234 -4.08 5.29 -2.22
N ILE A 235 -2.95 5.97 -2.03
CA ILE A 235 -2.74 7.37 -2.47
C ILE A 235 -2.64 7.42 -3.99
N ILE A 236 -1.99 6.42 -4.58
CA ILE A 236 -1.74 6.34 -6.02
C ILE A 236 -2.23 5.01 -6.56
N GLU A 237 -2.52 4.98 -7.85
CA GLU A 237 -2.88 3.79 -8.61
C GLU A 237 -1.96 3.62 -9.81
N ARG A 238 -1.78 2.35 -10.21
CA ARG A 238 -1.04 2.00 -11.42
C ARG A 238 -2.05 1.92 -12.55
N VAL A 239 -1.78 2.59 -13.66
CA VAL A 239 -2.69 2.62 -14.81
C VAL A 239 -1.93 2.35 -16.10
N ALA A 240 -2.60 1.67 -17.02
CA ALA A 240 -2.12 1.50 -18.38
C ALA A 240 -1.99 2.87 -19.06
N MET A 241 -1.03 3.03 -19.96
CA MET A 241 -0.84 4.24 -20.77
C MET A 241 -1.11 3.94 -22.26
N PRO A 242 -2.38 3.83 -22.70
CA PRO A 242 -2.72 3.52 -24.09
C PRO A 242 -2.07 4.46 -25.12
N GLU A 243 -1.94 5.74 -24.78
CA GLU A 243 -1.31 6.78 -25.59
C GLU A 243 0.15 6.46 -25.96
N ARG A 244 0.81 5.59 -25.16
CA ARG A 244 2.18 5.16 -25.43
C ARG A 244 2.27 3.91 -26.32
N ILE A 245 1.17 3.20 -26.54
CA ILE A 245 1.16 1.98 -27.37
C ILE A 245 1.64 2.29 -28.78
N ALA A 246 1.17 3.39 -29.39
CA ALA A 246 1.54 3.74 -30.76
C ALA A 246 3.07 3.94 -30.92
N GLN A 247 3.71 4.58 -29.94
CA GLN A 247 5.16 4.78 -29.91
C GLN A 247 5.91 3.44 -29.82
N ASP A 248 5.49 2.57 -28.90
CA ASP A 248 6.18 1.29 -28.69
C ASP A 248 5.93 0.30 -29.84
N VAL A 249 4.72 0.31 -30.42
CA VAL A 249 4.39 -0.46 -31.63
C VAL A 249 5.20 0.05 -32.82
N PHE A 250 5.32 1.36 -33.01
CA PHE A 250 6.16 1.93 -34.07
C PHE A 250 7.61 1.43 -33.95
N ALA A 251 8.22 1.57 -32.76
CA ALA A 251 9.59 1.12 -32.51
C ALA A 251 9.73 -0.41 -32.69
N GLY A 252 8.71 -1.17 -32.29
CA GLY A 252 8.63 -2.61 -32.49
C GLY A 252 8.56 -3.01 -33.96
N LEU A 253 7.68 -2.39 -34.74
CA LEU A 253 7.49 -2.66 -36.16
C LEU A 253 8.78 -2.39 -36.94
N MET A 254 9.40 -1.22 -36.76
CA MET A 254 10.63 -0.85 -37.46
C MET A 254 11.76 -1.83 -37.14
N ARG A 255 12.03 -2.08 -35.85
CA ARG A 255 13.09 -2.99 -35.40
C ARG A 255 12.89 -4.42 -35.88
N GLN A 256 11.66 -4.94 -35.80
CA GLN A 256 11.39 -6.32 -36.18
C GLN A 256 11.35 -6.50 -37.71
N TYR A 257 10.88 -5.49 -38.45
CA TYR A 257 10.95 -5.51 -39.91
C TYR A 257 12.40 -5.56 -40.40
N ASP A 258 13.26 -4.68 -39.88
CA ASP A 258 14.66 -4.60 -40.29
C ASP A 258 15.42 -5.91 -39.97
N ALA A 259 15.06 -6.58 -38.87
CA ALA A 259 15.72 -7.81 -38.44
C ALA A 259 15.15 -9.10 -39.07
N ARG A 260 13.85 -9.14 -39.38
CA ARG A 260 13.13 -10.40 -39.69
C ARG A 260 12.21 -10.34 -40.90
N GLY A 261 11.98 -9.16 -41.45
CA GLY A 261 11.16 -8.95 -42.65
C GLY A 261 9.65 -9.04 -42.44
N GLU A 262 8.92 -8.82 -43.52
CA GLU A 262 7.45 -8.75 -43.57
C GLU A 262 6.77 -10.07 -43.17
N GLU A 263 7.24 -11.20 -43.71
CA GLU A 263 6.61 -12.50 -43.47
C GLU A 263 6.58 -12.81 -41.97
N TRP A 264 7.66 -12.48 -41.27
CA TRP A 264 7.72 -12.62 -39.82
C TRP A 264 6.71 -11.71 -39.12
N LEU A 265 6.60 -10.43 -39.52
CA LEU A 265 5.64 -9.48 -38.94
C LEU A 265 4.19 -9.92 -39.12
N MET A 266 3.83 -10.39 -40.31
CA MET A 266 2.48 -10.86 -40.63
C MET A 266 2.10 -12.08 -39.81
N ASN A 267 3.05 -13.00 -39.59
CA ASN A 267 2.82 -14.23 -38.85
C ASN A 267 3.12 -14.06 -37.35
N ARG A 268 4.38 -14.23 -36.96
CA ARG A 268 4.81 -14.26 -35.55
C ARG A 268 4.75 -12.88 -34.88
N GLY A 269 4.93 -11.81 -35.65
CA GLY A 269 4.84 -10.43 -35.16
C GLY A 269 3.42 -9.94 -34.89
N GLY A 270 2.40 -10.73 -35.24
CA GLY A 270 1.00 -10.47 -34.89
C GLY A 270 0.29 -9.44 -35.75
N VAL A 271 0.95 -8.84 -36.75
CA VAL A 271 0.32 -7.83 -37.64
C VAL A 271 -0.82 -8.44 -38.45
N GLY A 272 -0.71 -9.70 -38.88
CA GLY A 272 -1.75 -10.40 -39.63
C GLY A 272 -3.00 -10.76 -38.80
N ARG A 273 -2.98 -10.54 -37.47
CA ARG A 273 -4.15 -10.72 -36.59
C ARG A 273 -5.05 -9.49 -36.50
N LEU A 274 -4.56 -8.34 -36.98
CA LEU A 274 -5.35 -7.11 -37.06
C LEU A 274 -6.34 -7.21 -38.22
N PRO A 275 -7.36 -6.32 -38.29
CA PRO A 275 -8.20 -6.20 -39.47
C PRO A 275 -7.35 -6.01 -40.72
N GLU A 276 -7.71 -6.68 -41.82
CA GLU A 276 -6.90 -6.75 -43.03
C GLU A 276 -6.55 -5.35 -43.60
N SER A 277 -7.47 -4.39 -43.47
CA SER A 277 -7.26 -2.99 -43.85
C SER A 277 -6.14 -2.32 -43.04
N VAL A 278 -6.06 -2.59 -41.74
CA VAL A 278 -5.04 -2.08 -40.82
C VAL A 278 -3.70 -2.75 -41.10
N SER A 279 -3.67 -4.08 -41.19
CA SER A 279 -2.45 -4.86 -41.48
C SER A 279 -1.78 -4.41 -42.78
N LYS A 280 -2.55 -4.29 -43.87
CA LYS A 280 -2.04 -3.85 -45.18
C LYS A 280 -1.46 -2.44 -45.13
N LYS A 281 -2.12 -1.51 -44.42
CA LYS A 281 -1.63 -0.13 -44.26
C LYS A 281 -0.32 -0.09 -43.49
N LEU A 282 -0.27 -0.74 -42.32
CA LEU A 282 0.94 -0.76 -41.48
C LEU A 282 2.14 -1.36 -42.24
N ILE A 283 1.97 -2.49 -42.91
CA ILE A 283 3.05 -3.12 -43.68
C ILE A 283 3.48 -2.27 -44.88
N SER A 284 2.53 -1.69 -45.63
CA SER A 284 2.86 -0.78 -46.74
C SER A 284 3.69 0.41 -46.26
N ASP A 285 3.32 1.01 -45.13
CA ASP A 285 4.03 2.17 -44.57
C ASP A 285 5.41 1.81 -44.03
N VAL A 286 5.58 0.63 -43.40
CA VAL A 286 6.88 0.10 -42.99
C VAL A 286 7.79 -0.12 -44.21
N LYS A 287 7.31 -0.82 -45.25
CA LYS A 287 8.06 -1.08 -46.49
C LYS A 287 8.55 0.21 -47.15
N LYS A 288 7.67 1.21 -47.21
CA LYS A 288 7.95 2.51 -47.82
C LYS A 288 8.77 3.44 -46.92
N LYS A 289 9.13 3.02 -45.69
CA LYS A 289 9.78 3.85 -44.66
C LYS A 289 9.03 5.16 -44.41
N LYS A 290 7.69 5.10 -44.49
CA LYS A 290 6.77 6.23 -44.30
C LYS A 290 5.94 6.09 -43.01
N LEU A 291 6.19 5.05 -42.21
CA LEU A 291 5.53 4.88 -40.93
C LEU A 291 5.97 5.99 -39.95
N SER A 292 5.03 6.52 -39.18
CA SER A 292 5.26 7.45 -38.08
C SER A 292 4.39 7.04 -36.88
N ILE A 293 4.68 7.57 -35.69
CA ILE A 293 3.89 7.29 -34.48
C ILE A 293 2.43 7.69 -34.69
N GLU A 294 2.17 8.89 -35.22
CA GLU A 294 0.83 9.38 -35.55
C GLU A 294 0.08 8.46 -36.52
N LYS A 295 0.78 7.88 -37.50
CA LYS A 295 0.15 6.91 -38.42
C LYS A 295 -0.19 5.60 -37.74
N VAL A 296 0.66 5.13 -36.81
CA VAL A 296 0.34 3.94 -36.02
C VAL A 296 -0.88 4.21 -35.15
N GLU A 297 -0.92 5.35 -34.46
CA GLU A 297 -2.06 5.78 -33.65
C GLU A 297 -3.36 5.82 -34.46
N ASN A 298 -3.35 6.52 -35.60
CA ASN A 298 -4.52 6.63 -36.48
C ASN A 298 -4.97 5.27 -37.04
N ASN A 299 -4.03 4.38 -37.38
CA ASN A 299 -4.36 3.05 -37.89
C ASN A 299 -4.89 2.12 -36.79
N LEU A 300 -4.54 2.35 -35.52
CA LEU A 300 -4.97 1.55 -34.38
C LEU A 300 -6.18 2.13 -33.63
N ALA A 301 -6.64 3.34 -33.97
CA ALA A 301 -7.72 4.03 -33.26
C ALA A 301 -8.99 3.18 -33.07
N ASP A 302 -9.39 2.43 -34.10
CA ASP A 302 -10.56 1.54 -34.08
C ASP A 302 -10.25 0.11 -33.64
N VAL A 303 -8.99 -0.20 -33.34
CA VAL A 303 -8.57 -1.54 -32.87
C VAL A 303 -8.80 -1.64 -31.37
N PRO A 304 -9.53 -2.66 -30.87
CA PRO A 304 -9.72 -2.87 -29.44
C PRO A 304 -8.40 -2.89 -28.66
N LEU A 305 -8.37 -2.26 -27.48
CA LEU A 305 -7.15 -2.10 -26.68
C LEU A 305 -6.44 -3.45 -26.42
N ASP A 306 -7.17 -4.53 -26.18
CA ASP A 306 -6.59 -5.86 -25.96
C ASP A 306 -5.86 -6.41 -27.19
N ASN A 307 -6.36 -6.12 -28.40
CA ASN A 307 -5.67 -6.47 -29.64
C ASN A 307 -4.41 -5.63 -29.84
N GLN A 308 -4.44 -4.35 -29.43
CA GLN A 308 -3.24 -3.50 -29.45
C GLN A 308 -2.18 -3.98 -28.45
N LYS A 309 -2.60 -4.37 -27.23
CA LYS A 309 -1.72 -5.00 -26.22
C LYS A 309 -1.10 -6.30 -26.76
N LEU A 310 -1.90 -7.13 -27.42
CA LEU A 310 -1.43 -8.38 -28.02
C LEU A 310 -0.38 -8.10 -29.11
N LEU A 311 -0.63 -7.14 -30.00
CA LEU A 311 0.33 -6.72 -31.03
C LEU A 311 1.64 -6.23 -30.40
N LEU A 312 1.56 -5.40 -29.37
CA LEU A 312 2.73 -4.90 -28.66
C LEU A 312 3.55 -6.06 -28.08
N ASN A 313 2.89 -7.03 -27.45
CA ASN A 313 3.53 -8.21 -26.88
C ASN A 313 4.20 -9.09 -27.96
N THR A 314 3.56 -9.30 -29.13
CA THR A 314 4.14 -10.09 -30.22
C THR A 314 5.35 -9.42 -30.87
N LEU A 315 5.44 -8.09 -30.83
CA LEU A 315 6.61 -7.31 -31.25
C LEU A 315 7.74 -7.28 -30.21
N GLY A 316 7.54 -7.93 -29.06
CA GLY A 316 8.48 -7.98 -27.94
C GLY A 316 8.44 -6.76 -27.02
N GLY A 317 7.40 -5.93 -27.12
CA GLY A 317 7.10 -4.88 -26.16
C GLY A 317 6.32 -5.39 -24.95
N ARG A 318 6.05 -4.50 -24.00
CA ARG A 318 5.16 -4.74 -22.85
C ARG A 318 4.30 -3.51 -22.66
N MET A 319 3.07 -3.69 -22.19
CA MET A 319 2.17 -2.56 -21.92
C MET A 319 2.87 -1.53 -21.02
N PRO A 320 3.00 -0.26 -21.43
CA PRO A 320 3.55 0.78 -20.59
C PRO A 320 2.54 1.11 -19.49
N TYR A 321 3.06 1.19 -18.25
CA TYR A 321 2.28 1.58 -17.09
C TYR A 321 2.87 2.83 -16.45
N GLY A 322 1.98 3.70 -16.02
CA GLY A 322 2.28 4.88 -15.22
C GLY A 322 1.60 4.81 -13.86
N PHE A 323 1.91 5.80 -13.04
CA PHE A 323 1.33 6.00 -11.72
C PHE A 323 0.67 7.37 -11.66
N ARG A 324 -0.47 7.46 -10.97
CA ARG A 324 -1.24 8.70 -10.79
C ARG A 324 -1.91 8.71 -9.42
N ILE A 325 -2.30 9.88 -8.92
CA ILE A 325 -3.17 9.97 -7.73
C ILE A 325 -4.44 9.16 -7.96
N ALA A 326 -4.89 8.44 -6.93
CA ALA A 326 -6.05 7.56 -6.97
C ALA A 326 -7.39 8.32 -6.91
N GLY A 327 -7.63 9.26 -7.82
CA GLY A 327 -8.84 10.06 -7.86
C GLY A 327 -8.64 11.37 -8.62
N LYS A 328 -9.74 12.02 -9.00
CA LYS A 328 -9.70 13.33 -9.66
C LYS A 328 -9.23 14.40 -8.70
N THR A 329 -9.64 14.30 -7.44
CA THR A 329 -9.38 15.27 -6.38
C THR A 329 -8.70 14.61 -5.19
N GLY A 330 -8.11 15.41 -4.30
CA GLY A 330 -7.61 14.92 -3.02
C GLY A 330 -8.71 14.31 -2.14
N THR A 331 -9.95 14.79 -2.25
CA THR A 331 -11.11 14.29 -1.50
C THR A 331 -11.48 12.88 -1.95
N GLU A 332 -11.57 12.63 -3.26
CA GLU A 332 -11.87 11.29 -3.79
C GLU A 332 -10.80 10.26 -3.39
N MET A 333 -9.52 10.66 -3.42
CA MET A 333 -8.41 9.83 -2.93
C MET A 333 -8.57 9.51 -1.45
N SER A 334 -8.89 10.54 -0.64
CA SER A 334 -9.10 10.38 0.80
C SER A 334 -10.27 9.43 1.11
N GLU A 335 -11.40 9.57 0.43
CA GLU A 335 -12.56 8.69 0.58
C GLU A 335 -12.23 7.23 0.27
N LYS A 336 -11.46 6.96 -0.80
CA LYS A 336 -11.00 5.59 -1.11
C LYS A 336 -10.16 4.99 0.03
N ILE A 337 -9.22 5.76 0.59
CA ILE A 337 -8.38 5.31 1.70
C ILE A 337 -9.24 5.06 2.95
N LEU A 338 -10.15 5.98 3.27
CA LEU A 338 -11.06 5.86 4.41
C LEU A 338 -11.96 4.63 4.30
N ASN A 339 -12.51 4.35 3.12
CA ASN A 339 -13.34 3.16 2.88
C ASN A 339 -12.56 1.85 3.10
N ARG A 340 -11.31 1.78 2.63
CA ARG A 340 -10.41 0.63 2.88
C ARG A 340 -10.05 0.49 4.36
N CYS A 341 -9.81 1.62 5.04
CA CYS A 341 -9.55 1.67 6.47
C CYS A 341 -10.77 1.18 7.26
N ASP A 342 -11.97 1.67 6.95
CA ASP A 342 -13.23 1.29 7.60
C ASP A 342 -13.52 -0.21 7.45
N ARG A 343 -13.23 -0.79 6.27
CA ARG A 343 -13.29 -2.24 6.05
C ARG A 343 -12.34 -3.00 6.98
N THR A 344 -11.10 -2.54 7.11
CA THR A 344 -10.08 -3.15 7.98
C THR A 344 -10.46 -3.03 9.45
N LEU A 345 -10.86 -1.85 9.92
CA LEU A 345 -11.31 -1.60 11.29
C LEU A 345 -12.56 -2.42 11.65
N ARG A 346 -13.50 -2.61 10.71
CA ARG A 346 -14.67 -3.48 10.91
C ARG A 346 -14.25 -4.94 11.12
N ARG A 347 -13.27 -5.44 10.37
CA ARG A 347 -12.73 -6.79 10.55
C ARG A 347 -12.04 -6.93 11.91
N LEU A 348 -11.22 -5.96 12.31
CA LEU A 348 -10.59 -5.92 13.65
C LEU A 348 -11.62 -6.05 14.77
N ARG A 349 -12.67 -5.22 14.74
CA ARG A 349 -13.76 -5.28 15.73
C ARG A 349 -14.47 -6.63 15.76
N THR A 350 -14.71 -7.22 14.58
CA THR A 350 -15.35 -8.53 14.47
C THR A 350 -14.49 -9.63 15.10
N VAL A 351 -13.19 -9.65 14.80
CA VAL A 351 -12.26 -10.66 15.34
C VAL A 351 -12.03 -10.45 16.83
N ALA A 352 -11.90 -9.20 17.29
CA ALA A 352 -11.76 -8.88 18.72
C ALA A 352 -12.97 -9.35 19.54
N LYS A 353 -14.19 -9.17 19.02
CA LYS A 353 -15.40 -9.70 19.67
C LYS A 353 -15.38 -11.24 19.75
N ARG A 354 -15.00 -11.92 18.67
CA ARG A 354 -14.89 -13.40 18.66
C ARG A 354 -13.81 -13.89 19.62
N LEU A 355 -12.70 -13.14 19.75
CA LEU A 355 -11.65 -13.48 20.70
C LEU A 355 -12.20 -13.43 22.13
N ASP A 356 -12.87 -12.34 22.51
CA ASP A 356 -13.47 -12.24 23.85
C ASP A 356 -14.51 -13.35 24.10
N GLU A 357 -15.34 -13.68 23.11
CA GLU A 357 -16.30 -14.81 23.19
C GLU A 357 -15.59 -16.17 23.39
N SER A 358 -14.42 -16.38 22.77
CA SER A 358 -13.64 -17.61 22.93
C SER A 358 -13.04 -17.78 24.33
N LEU A 359 -12.89 -16.69 25.09
CA LEU A 359 -12.33 -16.70 26.46
C LEU A 359 -13.38 -16.99 27.54
N GLN A 360 -14.67 -16.94 27.21
CA GLN A 360 -15.79 -17.20 28.13
C GLN A 360 -16.21 -18.68 28.16
N VAL A 361 -15.58 -19.51 27.31
CA VAL A 361 -15.73 -20.97 27.25
C VAL A 361 -14.58 -21.60 28.02
#